data_AF-A0AB39XG71-F1
#
_entry.id   AF-A0AB39XG71-F1
#
_cell.length_a   1.000
_cell.length_b   1.000
_cell.length_c   1.000
_cell.angle_alpha   90.00
_cell.angle_beta   90.00
_cell.angle_gamma   90.00
#
_symmetry.space_group_name_H-M   'P 1'
#
loop_
_entity.id
_entity.type
_entity.pdbx_description
1 polymer ?
#
loop_
_entity_poly.entity_id
_entity_poly.type
_entity_poly.pdbx_seq_one_letter_code
_entity_poly.pdbx_strand_id
1 'polypeptide(L)'
;MLVEDYAFAELHRHPLPKRDIQSELAALLDSRCLQRVTMDDRARTLFRELTDGDLTVGIDDGEAGTIAYAMSDAATIPVIDEKKASAVFVQRWSSRTIVDTATLLSQTNVVNAFTKEQYSAAIHSALLYARMRVPKAARPWIRALLGDERAAQCPSLGQSGFGNAPEGK
;
A
#
# COMPACT_ATOMS: atom_id res chain seq x y z
N MET A 1 8.46 10.40 -0.56
CA MET A 1 7.71 9.50 0.34
C MET A 1 8.61 9.13 1.51
N LEU A 2 8.12 9.18 2.74
CA LEU A 2 8.87 8.70 3.90
C LEU A 2 8.63 7.20 4.08
N VAL A 3 9.67 6.45 4.40
CA VAL A 3 9.56 5.03 4.74
C VAL A 3 10.34 4.81 6.03
N GLU A 4 9.66 4.28 7.04
CA GLU A 4 10.25 3.97 8.33
C GLU A 4 11.25 2.79 8.20
N ASP A 5 12.28 2.75 9.03
CA ASP A 5 13.41 1.83 8.89
C ASP A 5 13.04 0.34 8.97
N TYR A 6 12.11 -0.06 9.84
CA TYR A 6 11.61 -1.44 9.88
C TYR A 6 10.87 -1.79 8.59
N ALA A 7 9.98 -0.91 8.13
CA ALA A 7 9.27 -1.10 6.86
C ALA A 7 10.24 -1.13 5.66
N PHE A 8 11.31 -0.32 5.70
CA PHE A 8 12.34 -0.31 4.67
C PHE A 8 13.16 -1.60 4.69
N ALA A 9 13.48 -2.12 5.87
CA ALA A 9 14.23 -3.35 6.04
C ALA A 9 13.50 -4.57 5.46
N GLU A 10 12.16 -4.55 5.40
CA GLU A 10 11.36 -5.63 4.81
C GLU A 10 11.45 -5.72 3.27
N LEU A 11 12.01 -4.71 2.60
CA LEU A 11 12.10 -4.62 1.13
C LEU A 11 13.24 -5.47 0.55
N HIS A 12 13.12 -6.80 0.70
CA HIS A 12 14.15 -7.75 0.29
C HIS A 12 14.05 -8.23 -1.16
N ARG A 13 12.89 -8.07 -1.80
CA ARG A 13 12.61 -8.67 -3.12
C ARG A 13 11.91 -7.69 -4.04
N HIS A 14 12.43 -7.56 -5.25
CA HIS A 14 11.73 -6.80 -6.29
C HIS A 14 10.48 -7.56 -6.74
N PRO A 15 9.30 -6.91 -6.82
CA PRO A 15 8.08 -7.57 -7.27
C PRO A 15 8.18 -8.12 -8.69
N LEU A 16 8.70 -7.33 -9.62
CA LEU A 16 8.97 -7.76 -10.99
C LEU A 16 10.11 -8.79 -11.06
N PRO A 17 9.96 -9.88 -11.83
CA PRO A 17 11.01 -10.87 -12.01
C PRO A 17 12.30 -10.28 -12.59
N LYS A 18 13.44 -10.83 -12.19
CA LYS A 18 14.78 -10.50 -12.72
C LYS A 18 15.22 -9.04 -12.55
N ARG A 19 14.53 -8.27 -11.70
CA ARG A 19 14.99 -6.95 -11.27
C ARG A 19 15.66 -7.03 -9.91
N ASP A 20 16.69 -6.22 -9.75
CA ASP A 20 17.38 -6.06 -8.48
C ASP A 20 16.70 -4.97 -7.65
N ILE A 21 16.27 -5.32 -6.44
CA ILE A 21 15.62 -4.37 -5.54
C ILE A 21 16.61 -3.34 -5.01
N GLN A 22 17.87 -3.71 -4.80
CA GLN A 22 18.84 -2.83 -4.17
C GLN A 22 19.17 -1.64 -5.07
N SER A 23 19.42 -1.90 -6.35
CA SER A 23 19.65 -0.84 -7.35
C SER A 23 18.45 0.10 -7.50
N GLU A 24 17.22 -0.43 -7.49
CA GLU A 24 15.99 0.37 -7.61
C GLU A 24 15.74 1.22 -6.35
N LEU A 25 15.96 0.66 -5.15
CA LEU A 25 15.87 1.41 -3.89
C LEU A 25 16.94 2.50 -3.80
N ALA A 26 18.18 2.21 -4.22
CA ALA A 26 19.24 3.21 -4.28
C ALA A 26 18.86 4.37 -5.20
N ALA A 27 18.35 4.08 -6.40
CA ALA A 27 17.89 5.12 -7.32
C ALA A 27 16.73 5.96 -6.75
N LEU A 28 15.79 5.35 -6.02
CA LEU A 28 14.69 6.05 -5.36
C LEU A 28 15.17 6.94 -4.20
N LEU A 29 16.17 6.50 -3.45
CA LEU A 29 16.81 7.28 -2.38
C LEU A 29 17.62 8.45 -2.96
N ASP A 30 18.45 8.20 -3.96
CA ASP A 30 19.30 9.21 -4.61
C ASP A 30 18.46 10.30 -5.30
N SER A 31 17.35 9.92 -5.92
CA SER A 31 16.38 10.86 -6.51
C SER A 31 15.49 11.56 -5.49
N ARG A 32 15.57 11.21 -4.21
CA ARG A 32 14.70 11.69 -3.11
C ARG A 32 13.21 11.40 -3.32
N CYS A 33 12.88 10.43 -4.20
CA CYS A 33 11.53 9.89 -4.31
C CYS A 33 11.14 9.12 -3.03
N LEU A 34 12.11 8.46 -2.41
CA LEU A 34 12.01 7.80 -1.11
C LEU A 34 13.01 8.43 -0.14
N GLN A 35 12.61 8.58 1.12
CA GLN A 35 13.49 8.98 2.20
C GLN A 35 13.30 8.03 3.37
N ARG A 36 14.40 7.44 3.84
CA ARG A 36 14.39 6.60 5.04
C ARG A 36 14.32 7.48 6.27
N VAL A 37 13.45 7.14 7.20
CA VAL A 37 13.28 7.85 8.47
C VAL A 37 13.38 6.86 9.63
N THR A 38 13.81 7.37 10.78
CA THR A 38 13.91 6.58 12.01
C THR A 38 12.98 7.15 13.05
N MET A 39 12.39 6.27 13.85
CA MET A 39 11.58 6.66 15.00
C MET A 39 12.38 7.49 16.02
N ASP A 40 11.71 8.41 16.71
CA ASP A 40 12.19 9.02 17.95
C ASP A 40 11.81 8.15 19.16
N ASP A 41 12.11 8.58 20.40
CA ASP A 41 11.79 7.80 21.60
C ASP A 41 10.29 7.64 21.84
N ARG A 42 9.49 8.62 21.42
CA ARG A 42 8.03 8.57 21.55
C ARG A 42 7.45 7.54 20.60
N ALA A 43 7.87 7.57 19.33
CA ALA A 43 7.48 6.57 18.34
C ALA A 43 7.97 5.18 18.75
N ARG A 44 9.20 5.02 19.24
CA ARG A 44 9.71 3.73 19.76
C ARG A 44 8.85 3.14 20.88
N THR A 45 8.32 3.98 21.77
CA THR A 45 7.43 3.53 22.84
C THR A 45 6.13 2.99 22.27
N LEU A 46 5.51 3.73 21.35
CA LEU A 46 4.30 3.29 20.67
C LEU A 46 4.53 2.04 19.81
N PHE A 47 5.66 1.94 19.12
CA PHE A 47 6.05 0.77 18.36
C PHE A 47 6.02 -0.49 19.23
N ARG A 48 6.69 -0.45 20.40
CA ARG A 48 6.69 -1.57 21.36
C ARG A 48 5.26 -1.95 21.78
N GLU A 49 4.42 -0.97 22.10
CA GLU A 49 3.02 -1.25 22.43
C GLU A 49 2.26 -1.94 21.29
N LEU A 50 2.55 -1.60 20.02
CA LEU A 50 1.87 -2.16 18.85
C LEU A 50 2.37 -3.56 18.49
N THR A 51 3.63 -3.86 18.81
CA THR A 51 4.24 -5.19 18.60
C THR A 51 4.02 -6.13 19.79
N ASP A 52 3.81 -5.59 21.00
CA ASP A 52 3.61 -6.38 22.21
C ASP A 52 2.28 -7.17 22.15
N GLY A 53 2.38 -8.48 22.41
CA GLY A 53 1.35 -9.47 22.11
C GLY A 53 0.03 -9.39 22.90
N ASP A 54 -0.06 -8.50 23.90
CA ASP A 54 -1.31 -8.25 24.64
C ASP A 54 -2.40 -7.61 23.77
N LEU A 55 -2.02 -7.07 22.60
CA LEU A 55 -2.95 -6.72 21.51
C LEU A 55 -3.36 -7.97 20.68
N THR A 56 -3.51 -9.13 21.30
CA THR A 56 -4.01 -10.45 20.80
C THR A 56 -3.47 -11.07 19.50
N VAL A 57 -2.84 -10.34 18.58
CA VAL A 57 -1.82 -10.80 17.61
C VAL A 57 -1.10 -9.52 17.15
N GLY A 58 0.09 -9.23 17.72
CA GLY A 58 0.88 -8.01 17.44
C GLY A 58 0.94 -7.64 15.96
N ILE A 59 0.97 -6.34 15.66
CA ILE A 59 1.12 -5.86 14.27
C ILE A 59 2.52 -6.25 13.78
N ASP A 60 2.63 -6.57 12.48
CA ASP A 60 3.93 -6.84 11.84
C ASP A 60 4.86 -5.62 11.97
N ASP A 61 6.16 -5.84 12.14
CA ASP A 61 7.09 -4.79 12.54
C ASP A 61 7.08 -3.59 11.57
N GLY A 62 7.03 -3.82 10.25
CA GLY A 62 6.96 -2.74 9.26
C GLY A 62 5.69 -1.90 9.34
N GLU A 63 4.54 -2.53 9.57
CA GLU A 63 3.26 -1.84 9.74
C GLU A 63 3.20 -1.10 11.09
N ALA A 64 3.72 -1.72 12.15
CA ALA A 64 3.83 -1.10 13.48
C ALA A 64 4.76 0.12 13.44
N GLY A 65 5.91 0.02 12.79
CA GLY A 65 6.87 1.11 12.60
C GLY A 65 6.26 2.28 11.82
N THR A 66 5.56 1.96 10.72
CA THR A 66 4.83 2.96 9.91
C THR A 66 3.80 3.72 10.73
N ILE A 67 2.97 3.03 11.52
CA ILE A 67 1.99 3.65 12.40
C ILE A 67 2.69 4.51 13.47
N ALA A 68 3.70 3.95 14.14
CA ALA A 68 4.38 4.59 15.26
C ALA A 68 5.04 5.90 14.85
N TYR A 69 5.75 5.90 13.73
CA TYR A 69 6.34 7.11 13.15
C TYR A 69 5.27 8.12 12.77
N ALA A 70 4.21 7.69 12.08
CA ALA A 70 3.18 8.63 11.65
C ALA A 70 2.44 9.29 12.81
N MET A 71 2.34 8.61 13.95
CA MET A 71 1.69 9.15 15.15
C MET A 71 2.59 10.07 15.98
N SER A 72 3.91 10.01 15.83
CA SER A 72 4.81 11.01 16.44
C SER A 72 4.90 12.31 15.62
N ASP A 73 4.68 12.26 14.30
CA ASP A 73 4.69 13.42 13.41
C ASP A 73 3.28 13.79 12.91
N ALA A 74 2.76 14.92 13.39
CA ALA A 74 1.42 15.39 13.03
C ALA A 74 1.22 15.67 11.53
N ALA A 75 2.30 15.95 10.78
CA ALA A 75 2.25 16.30 9.36
C ALA A 75 2.18 15.07 8.43
N THR A 76 2.23 13.86 8.97
CA THR A 76 2.29 12.62 8.18
C THR A 76 0.96 11.87 8.17
N ILE A 77 0.73 11.12 7.08
CA ILE A 77 -0.41 10.23 6.91
C ILE A 77 0.17 8.84 6.59
N PRO A 78 -0.11 7.81 7.40
CA PRO A 78 0.38 6.47 7.12
C PRO A 78 -0.34 5.87 5.92
N VAL A 79 0.44 5.16 5.07
CA VAL A 79 -0.06 4.38 3.94
C VAL A 79 0.02 2.91 4.35
N ILE A 80 -1.12 2.25 4.53
CA ILE A 80 -1.21 0.90 5.11
C ILE A 80 -2.14 0.05 4.25
N ASP A 81 -1.65 -1.11 3.82
CA ASP A 81 -2.43 -2.04 3.00
C ASP A 81 -2.97 -3.23 3.81
N GLU A 82 -2.49 -3.45 5.04
CA GLU A 82 -2.89 -4.59 5.87
C GLU A 82 -4.21 -4.31 6.65
N LYS A 83 -5.12 -5.32 6.73
CA LYS A 83 -6.47 -5.17 7.34
C LYS A 83 -6.40 -4.91 8.83
N LYS A 84 -5.61 -5.70 9.55
CA LYS A 84 -5.49 -5.67 11.00
C LYS A 84 -4.84 -4.37 11.45
N ALA A 85 -3.73 -3.96 10.85
CA ALA A 85 -3.06 -2.68 11.08
C ALA A 85 -4.01 -1.50 10.85
N SER A 86 -4.73 -1.51 9.72
CA SER A 86 -5.78 -0.49 9.45
C SER A 86 -6.88 -0.49 10.52
N ALA A 87 -7.35 -1.66 10.95
CA ALA A 87 -8.41 -1.76 11.97
C ALA A 87 -7.95 -1.24 13.33
N VAL A 88 -6.73 -1.63 13.76
CA VAL A 88 -6.13 -1.11 15.00
C VAL A 88 -5.95 0.39 14.92
N PHE A 89 -5.48 0.92 13.78
CA PHE A 89 -5.29 2.34 13.59
C PHE A 89 -6.61 3.11 13.75
N VAL A 90 -7.66 2.71 13.03
CA VAL A 90 -8.98 3.37 13.09
C VAL A 90 -9.59 3.27 14.49
N GLN A 91 -9.38 2.15 15.19
CA GLN A 91 -9.87 1.97 16.56
C GLN A 91 -9.18 2.89 17.57
N ARG A 92 -7.84 3.04 17.50
CA ARG A 92 -7.07 3.84 18.46
C ARG A 92 -7.04 5.33 18.11
N TRP A 93 -7.08 5.69 16.82
CA TRP A 93 -6.92 7.06 16.33
C TRP A 93 -7.99 7.44 15.31
N SER A 94 -9.26 7.37 15.70
CA SER A 94 -10.41 7.68 14.83
C SER A 94 -10.43 9.10 14.24
N SER A 95 -9.70 10.04 14.84
CA SER A 95 -9.54 11.42 14.34
C SER A 95 -8.38 11.60 13.37
N ARG A 96 -7.53 10.59 13.17
CA ARG A 96 -6.38 10.64 12.25
C ARG A 96 -6.73 9.97 10.94
N THR A 97 -6.17 10.49 9.86
CA THR A 97 -6.33 9.90 8.52
C THR A 97 -5.33 8.77 8.31
N ILE A 98 -5.79 7.73 7.63
CA ILE A 98 -5.00 6.62 7.10
C ILE A 98 -5.42 6.45 5.64
N VAL A 99 -4.48 6.09 4.77
CA VAL A 99 -4.77 5.79 3.36
C VAL A 99 -4.17 4.45 2.98
N ASP A 100 -4.69 3.85 1.91
CA ASP A 100 -4.10 2.68 1.28
C ASP A 100 -3.37 3.05 -0.02
N THR A 101 -2.60 2.11 -0.57
CA THR A 101 -1.84 2.34 -1.80
C THR A 101 -2.74 2.70 -2.98
N ALA A 102 -3.95 2.12 -3.07
CA ALA A 102 -4.89 2.45 -4.14
C ALA A 102 -5.35 3.92 -4.07
N THR A 103 -5.61 4.43 -2.86
CA THR A 103 -5.97 5.82 -2.61
C THR A 103 -4.82 6.76 -2.93
N LEU A 104 -3.60 6.40 -2.52
CA LEU A 104 -2.38 7.15 -2.86
C LEU A 104 -2.17 7.26 -4.38
N LEU A 105 -2.33 6.15 -5.11
CA LEU A 105 -2.11 6.12 -6.56
C LEU A 105 -3.24 6.82 -7.34
N SER A 106 -4.43 6.95 -6.76
CA SER A 106 -5.57 7.63 -7.37
C SER A 106 -5.49 9.16 -7.33
N GLN A 107 -4.52 9.73 -6.61
CA GLN A 107 -4.37 11.19 -6.50
C GLN A 107 -4.07 11.84 -7.85
N THR A 108 -4.68 12.98 -8.13
CA THR A 108 -4.59 13.67 -9.44
C THR A 108 -3.15 13.99 -9.85
N ASN A 109 -2.29 14.34 -8.90
CA ASN A 109 -0.87 14.58 -9.15
C ASN A 109 -0.13 13.31 -9.60
N VAL A 110 -0.49 12.14 -9.06
CA VAL A 110 0.08 10.86 -9.50
C VAL A 110 -0.43 10.52 -10.88
N VAL A 111 -1.74 10.59 -11.11
CA VAL A 111 -2.35 10.26 -12.41
C VAL A 111 -1.78 11.14 -13.53
N ASN A 112 -1.62 12.45 -13.29
CA ASN A 112 -1.12 13.40 -14.29
C ASN A 112 0.40 13.29 -14.54
N ALA A 113 1.14 12.58 -13.70
CA ALA A 113 2.57 12.37 -13.89
C ALA A 113 2.90 11.34 -14.99
N PHE A 114 1.89 10.60 -15.47
CA PHE A 114 2.05 9.52 -16.44
C PHE A 114 1.12 9.72 -17.64
N THR A 115 1.49 9.15 -18.80
CA THR A 115 0.47 8.90 -19.82
C THR A 115 -0.52 7.85 -19.34
N LYS A 116 -1.71 7.79 -19.95
CA LYS A 116 -2.73 6.80 -19.61
C LYS A 116 -2.19 5.36 -19.71
N GLU A 117 -1.38 5.09 -20.72
CA GLU A 117 -0.78 3.77 -20.98
C GLU A 117 0.26 3.42 -19.91
N GLN A 118 1.12 4.37 -19.55
CA GLN A 118 2.12 4.19 -18.48
C GLN A 118 1.44 3.94 -17.13
N TYR A 119 0.44 4.74 -16.78
CA TYR A 119 -0.32 4.59 -15.53
C TYR A 119 -1.04 3.24 -15.48
N SER A 120 -1.76 2.88 -16.54
CA SER A 120 -2.44 1.58 -16.64
C SER A 120 -1.46 0.40 -16.53
N ALA A 121 -0.30 0.47 -17.20
CA ALA A 121 0.72 -0.57 -17.12
C ALA A 121 1.36 -0.68 -15.72
N ALA A 122 1.60 0.44 -15.04
CA ALA A 122 2.13 0.48 -13.69
C ALA A 122 1.15 -0.16 -12.68
N ILE A 123 -0.13 0.24 -12.73
CA ILE A 123 -1.19 -0.33 -11.89
C ILE A 123 -1.34 -1.83 -12.15
N HIS A 124 -1.36 -2.25 -13.42
CA HIS A 124 -1.43 -3.67 -13.77
C HIS A 124 -0.26 -4.46 -13.17
N SER A 125 0.96 -3.93 -13.28
CA SER A 125 2.17 -4.57 -12.75
C SER A 125 2.16 -4.67 -11.23
N ALA A 126 1.71 -3.63 -10.53
CA ALA A 126 1.58 -3.63 -9.08
C ALA A 126 0.58 -4.69 -8.60
N LEU A 127 -0.56 -4.83 -9.29
CA LEU A 127 -1.58 -5.83 -8.95
C LEU A 127 -1.09 -7.25 -9.22
N LEU A 128 -0.42 -7.48 -10.34
CA LEU A 128 -0.01 -8.81 -10.79
C LEU A 128 1.21 -9.33 -10.02
N TYR A 129 2.25 -8.50 -9.84
CA TYR A 129 3.54 -8.94 -9.34
C TYR A 129 3.82 -8.55 -7.89
N ALA A 130 3.34 -7.38 -7.44
CA ALA A 130 3.45 -6.94 -6.05
C ALA A 130 2.29 -7.40 -5.18
N ARG A 131 1.26 -8.03 -5.78
CA ARG A 131 0.03 -8.44 -5.10
C ARG A 131 -0.64 -7.27 -4.37
N MET A 132 -0.51 -6.05 -4.93
CA MET A 132 -1.08 -4.84 -4.35
C MET A 132 -2.55 -5.08 -4.01
N ARG A 133 -2.91 -4.80 -2.76
CA ARG A 133 -4.27 -4.94 -2.30
C ARG A 133 -5.15 -3.87 -2.92
N VAL A 134 -6.39 -4.25 -3.24
CA VAL A 134 -7.42 -3.31 -3.69
C VAL A 134 -8.63 -3.35 -2.76
N PRO A 135 -8.91 -2.26 -2.02
CA PRO A 135 -10.16 -2.09 -1.29
C PRO A 135 -11.36 -2.26 -2.21
N LYS A 136 -12.47 -2.80 -1.71
CA LYS A 136 -13.68 -3.04 -2.53
C LYS A 136 -14.15 -1.79 -3.28
N ALA A 137 -14.08 -0.63 -2.62
CA ALA A 137 -14.47 0.66 -3.20
C ALA A 137 -13.58 1.11 -4.38
N ALA A 138 -12.32 0.69 -4.41
CA ALA A 138 -11.38 1.05 -5.48
C ALA A 138 -11.47 0.13 -6.72
N ARG A 139 -12.08 -1.06 -6.60
CA ARG A 139 -12.14 -2.04 -7.69
C ARG A 139 -12.80 -1.52 -8.98
N PRO A 140 -13.93 -0.76 -8.94
CA PRO A 140 -14.60 -0.33 -10.16
C PRO A 140 -13.72 0.56 -11.04
N TRP A 141 -13.02 1.55 -10.46
CA TRP A 141 -12.18 2.46 -11.25
C TRP A 141 -10.92 1.77 -11.75
N ILE A 142 -10.33 0.85 -10.97
CA ILE A 142 -9.18 0.07 -11.43
C ILE A 142 -9.58 -0.83 -12.61
N ARG A 143 -10.75 -1.47 -12.55
CA ARG A 143 -11.28 -2.25 -13.67
C ARG A 143 -11.50 -1.39 -14.92
N ALA A 144 -12.08 -0.20 -14.76
CA ALA A 144 -12.25 0.75 -15.86
C ALA A 144 -10.92 1.20 -16.48
N LEU A 145 -9.86 1.34 -15.68
CA LEU A 145 -8.52 1.70 -16.14
C LEU A 145 -7.82 0.57 -16.91
N LEU A 146 -7.98 -0.67 -16.46
CA LEU A 146 -7.27 -1.83 -17.01
C LEU A 146 -8.00 -2.50 -18.17
N GLY A 147 -9.33 -2.39 -18.21
CA GLY A 147 -10.18 -3.23 -19.04
C GLY A 147 -10.31 -4.66 -18.48
N ASP A 148 -11.29 -5.41 -18.98
CA ASP A 148 -11.66 -6.72 -18.44
C ASP A 148 -10.54 -7.76 -18.57
N GLU A 149 -9.82 -7.76 -19.69
CA GLU A 149 -8.75 -8.73 -19.97
C GLU A 149 -7.61 -8.66 -18.93
N ARG A 150 -7.09 -7.46 -18.67
CA ARG A 150 -6.02 -7.24 -17.68
C ARG A 150 -6.55 -7.38 -16.26
N ALA A 151 -7.78 -6.92 -15.99
CA ALA A 151 -8.39 -7.05 -14.66
C ALA A 151 -8.58 -8.53 -14.27
N ALA A 152 -8.92 -9.41 -15.21
CA ALA A 152 -9.08 -10.84 -14.95
C ALA A 152 -7.79 -11.54 -14.51
N GLN A 153 -6.63 -10.99 -14.86
CA GLN A 153 -5.31 -11.51 -14.46
C GLN A 153 -4.92 -11.10 -13.04
N CYS A 154 -5.62 -10.14 -12.43
CA CYS A 154 -5.25 -9.53 -11.15
C CYS A 154 -6.01 -10.18 -9.98
N PRO A 155 -5.34 -10.96 -9.09
CA PRO A 155 -6.03 -11.68 -8.01
C PRO A 155 -6.77 -10.77 -7.03
N SER A 156 -6.24 -9.57 -6.76
CA SER A 156 -6.80 -8.63 -5.77
C SER A 156 -8.12 -7.97 -6.21
N LEU A 157 -8.46 -8.03 -7.50
CA LEU A 157 -9.73 -7.53 -8.04
C LEU A 157 -10.87 -8.55 -7.95
N GLY A 158 -10.55 -9.80 -7.58
CA GLY A 158 -11.45 -10.95 -7.64
C GLY A 158 -11.71 -11.42 -9.07
N GLN A 159 -11.98 -12.72 -9.26
CA GLN A 159 -12.50 -13.17 -10.55
C GLN A 159 -13.88 -12.54 -10.75
N SER A 160 -14.10 -11.92 -11.90
CA SER A 160 -15.45 -11.59 -12.33
C SER A 160 -16.22 -12.91 -12.42
N GLY A 161 -17.12 -13.17 -11.48
CA GLY A 161 -18.22 -14.08 -11.77
C GLY A 161 -18.95 -13.51 -12.97
N PHE A 162 -19.02 -14.27 -14.06
CA PHE A 162 -19.99 -14.01 -15.13
C PHE A 162 -21.37 -13.89 -14.48
N GLY A 163 -21.92 -12.68 -14.50
CA GLY A 163 -23.22 -12.32 -13.94
C GLY A 163 -24.05 -11.55 -14.95
N ASN A 164 -24.02 -11.95 -16.21
CA ASN A 164 -25.17 -11.78 -17.12
C ASN A 164 -25.63 -13.18 -17.47
N ALA A 165 -26.49 -13.77 -16.63
CA ALA A 165 -27.40 -14.78 -17.12
C ALA A 165 -28.47 -14.03 -17.94
N PRO A 166 -28.68 -14.36 -19.22
CA PRO A 166 -29.82 -13.81 -19.95
C PRO A 166 -31.09 -14.34 -19.27
N GLU A 167 -32.00 -13.43 -18.91
CA GLU A 167 -33.36 -13.78 -18.54
C GLU A 167 -33.98 -14.56 -19.70
N GLY A 168 -34.13 -15.86 -19.49
CA GLY A 168 -34.73 -16.77 -20.44
C GLY A 168 -36.20 -16.98 -20.13
N LYS A 169 -37.03 -16.52 -21.07
CA LYS A 169 -38.41 -16.93 -21.41
C LYS A 169 -39.52 -16.70 -20.39
#